data_AF-A0A522LTH4-F1
#
_entry.id   AF-A0A522LTH4-F1
#
_cell.length_a   1.000
_cell.length_b   1.000
_cell.length_c   1.000
_cell.angle_alpha   90.00
_cell.angle_beta   90.00
_cell.angle_gamma   90.00
#
_symmetry.space_group_name_H-M   'P 1'
#
loop_
_entity.id
_entity.type
_entity.pdbx_description
1 polymer ?
#
loop_
_entity_poly.entity_id
_entity_poly.type
_entity_poly.pdbx_seq_one_letter_code
_entity_poly.pdbx_strand_id
1 'polypeptide(L)'
;MAPNTSVEICYLCGKPIDSLRSGDHVPPKQLFAKEIRKSHSLDLLKIPTHSNCNRSYQLDEEYFIHTFVPFAMNTASGRALLNQIVSQYHNGRNVPLNQKVLKEFARKPSGLILPRNKVVKRFDGERVWRVVWKITRGLFFRDNNGRVLPENTPRLFKIIDIGEAPPPPEFQLLVNKEERGRYPGIFAYKSMTLEKMPNFHFWAMLFWDSVMVLIYFHDPACQCETCLAT
;
A
#
# COMPACT_ATOMS: atom_id res chain seq x y z
N MET A 1 37.34 -9.53 -17.15
CA MET A 1 36.66 -9.03 -15.93
C MET A 1 35.50 -9.96 -15.65
N ALA A 2 35.52 -10.70 -14.54
CA ALA A 2 34.40 -11.57 -14.18
C ALA A 2 33.16 -10.69 -13.88
N PRO A 3 31.95 -11.09 -14.29
CA PRO A 3 30.75 -10.35 -13.96
C PRO A 3 30.61 -10.30 -12.43
N ASN A 4 30.56 -9.10 -11.88
CA ASN A 4 30.24 -8.87 -10.47
C ASN A 4 28.76 -9.22 -10.27
N THR A 5 28.47 -10.50 -10.06
CA THR A 5 27.12 -10.99 -9.80
C THR A 5 26.77 -10.66 -8.36
N SER A 6 26.39 -9.40 -8.11
CA SER A 6 25.78 -9.01 -6.84
C SER A 6 24.57 -9.92 -6.61
N VAL A 7 24.61 -10.72 -5.55
CA VAL A 7 23.50 -11.60 -5.17
C VAL A 7 22.30 -10.72 -4.83
N GLU A 8 21.24 -10.81 -5.64
CA GLU A 8 20.01 -10.08 -5.37
C GLU A 8 19.27 -10.71 -4.18
N ILE A 9 18.81 -9.86 -3.26
CA ILE A 9 18.00 -10.28 -2.11
C ILE A 9 16.54 -10.01 -2.40
N CYS A 10 15.67 -10.98 -2.08
CA CYS A 10 14.23 -10.79 -2.12
C CYS A 10 13.79 -9.94 -0.93
N TYR A 11 13.27 -8.74 -1.18
CA TYR A 11 12.86 -7.83 -0.10
C TYR A 11 11.69 -8.36 0.75
N LEU A 12 10.93 -9.34 0.24
CA LEU A 12 9.78 -9.94 0.92
C LEU A 12 10.17 -11.03 1.92
N CYS A 13 11.25 -11.78 1.69
CA CYS A 13 11.65 -12.88 2.58
C CYS A 13 13.07 -12.75 3.14
N GLY A 14 13.86 -11.80 2.64
CA GLY A 14 15.25 -11.57 3.03
C GLY A 14 16.26 -12.59 2.52
N LYS A 15 15.83 -13.57 1.70
CA LYS A 15 16.69 -14.63 1.17
C LYS A 15 17.26 -14.27 -0.21
N PRO A 16 18.44 -14.79 -0.58
CA PRO A 16 18.98 -14.71 -1.94
C PRO A 16 18.02 -15.24 -3.00
N ILE A 17 18.02 -14.61 -4.18
CA ILE A 17 17.27 -15.07 -5.36
C ILE A 17 18.20 -15.95 -6.20
N ASP A 18 17.95 -17.26 -6.19
CA ASP A 18 18.79 -18.28 -6.85
C ASP A 18 18.32 -18.69 -8.25
N SER A 19 17.02 -18.54 -8.56
CA SER A 19 16.44 -19.12 -9.78
C SER A 19 15.20 -18.37 -10.29
N LEU A 20 14.05 -18.55 -9.64
CA LEU A 20 12.74 -18.03 -10.08
C LEU A 20 12.53 -16.57 -9.68
N ARG A 21 13.24 -15.68 -10.39
CA ARG A 21 13.15 -14.23 -10.25
C ARG A 21 11.82 -13.70 -10.79
N SER A 22 11.14 -12.91 -9.96
CA SER A 22 10.07 -12.00 -10.36
C SER A 22 10.52 -10.58 -10.07
N GLY A 23 10.01 -9.62 -10.85
CA GLY A 23 10.14 -8.21 -10.51
C GLY A 23 8.80 -7.71 -10.02
N ASP A 24 8.74 -7.39 -8.74
CA ASP A 24 7.54 -6.93 -8.08
C ASP A 24 7.39 -5.41 -8.24
N HIS A 25 6.18 -4.96 -8.55
CA HIS A 25 5.93 -3.52 -8.71
C HIS A 25 5.58 -2.94 -7.35
N VAL A 26 6.30 -1.88 -6.94
CA VAL A 26 6.08 -1.21 -5.66
C VAL A 26 5.79 0.28 -5.92
N PRO A 27 4.53 0.72 -5.86
CA PRO A 27 3.36 -0.04 -5.43
C PRO A 27 2.80 -0.97 -6.55
N PRO A 28 1.84 -1.87 -6.24
CA PRO A 28 1.33 -2.85 -7.19
C PRO A 28 0.83 -2.22 -8.49
N LYS A 29 1.17 -2.85 -9.61
CA LYS A 29 0.81 -2.39 -10.96
C LYS A 29 -0.71 -2.24 -11.16
N GLN A 30 -1.50 -2.99 -10.40
CA GLN A 30 -2.95 -2.97 -10.46
C GLN A 30 -3.54 -1.65 -9.90
N LEU A 31 -2.80 -0.86 -9.12
CA LEU A 31 -3.22 0.50 -8.72
C LEU A 31 -3.35 1.46 -9.90
N PHE A 32 -2.77 1.10 -11.05
CA PHE A 32 -2.72 1.92 -12.24
C PHE A 32 -3.66 1.36 -13.31
N ALA A 33 -4.70 2.12 -13.64
CA ALA A 33 -5.61 1.80 -14.74
C ALA A 33 -4.82 1.56 -16.04
N LYS A 34 -5.26 0.57 -16.82
CA LYS A 34 -4.54 0.14 -18.03
C LYS A 34 -4.41 1.28 -19.04
N GLU A 35 -5.43 2.13 -19.18
CA GLU A 35 -5.36 3.32 -20.02
C GLU A 35 -4.29 4.30 -19.55
N ILE A 36 -4.19 4.58 -18.25
CA ILE A 36 -3.22 5.52 -17.70
C ILE A 36 -1.79 5.01 -17.92
N ARG A 37 -1.55 3.72 -17.66
CA ARG A 37 -0.23 3.10 -17.91
C ARG A 37 0.21 3.20 -19.35
N LYS A 38 -0.73 3.08 -20.29
CA LYS A 38 -0.46 3.15 -21.73
C LYS A 38 -0.21 4.58 -22.19
N SER A 39 -1.01 5.55 -21.72
CA SER A 39 -0.90 6.93 -22.17
C SER A 39 0.30 7.68 -21.62
N HIS A 40 0.79 7.30 -20.43
CA HIS A 40 1.88 8.00 -19.75
C HIS A 40 3.20 7.21 -19.71
N SER A 41 3.27 6.03 -20.32
CA SER A 41 4.47 5.17 -20.35
C SER A 41 5.15 5.05 -18.98
N LEU A 42 4.35 4.78 -17.93
CA LEU A 42 4.81 4.85 -16.55
C LEU A 42 5.98 3.87 -16.29
N ASP A 43 7.12 4.41 -15.88
CA ASP A 43 8.25 3.65 -15.35
C ASP A 43 7.96 3.23 -13.91
N LEU A 44 7.29 2.08 -13.76
CA LEU A 44 6.91 1.52 -12.48
C LEU A 44 8.11 0.93 -11.75
N LEU A 45 8.39 1.39 -10.52
CA LEU A 45 9.44 0.83 -9.67
C LEU A 45 9.27 -0.69 -9.56
N LYS A 46 10.34 -1.41 -9.91
CA LYS A 46 10.37 -2.86 -9.88
C LYS A 46 11.49 -3.35 -8.97
N ILE A 47 11.16 -4.18 -7.98
CA ILE A 47 12.13 -4.73 -7.01
C ILE A 47 12.26 -6.24 -7.21
N PRO A 48 13.47 -6.81 -7.23
CA PRO A 48 13.67 -8.26 -7.30
C PRO A 48 12.99 -9.00 -6.14
N THR A 49 12.27 -10.08 -6.47
CA THR A 49 11.61 -10.96 -5.50
C THR A 49 11.59 -12.41 -6.00
N HIS A 50 11.40 -13.37 -5.10
CA HIS A 50 10.98 -14.70 -5.50
C HIS A 50 9.56 -14.66 -6.06
N SER A 51 9.33 -15.41 -7.14
CA SER A 51 7.99 -15.54 -7.75
C SER A 51 6.91 -15.96 -6.77
N ASN A 52 7.22 -16.88 -5.86
CA ASN A 52 6.27 -17.38 -4.86
C ASN A 52 5.94 -16.33 -3.81
N CYS A 53 6.94 -15.59 -3.32
CA CYS A 53 6.72 -14.48 -2.38
C CYS A 53 5.80 -13.44 -3.00
N ASN A 54 6.06 -13.00 -4.23
CA ASN A 54 5.22 -12.01 -4.90
C ASN A 54 3.79 -12.53 -5.13
N ARG A 55 3.65 -13.75 -5.67
CA ARG A 55 2.34 -14.36 -5.95
C ARG A 55 1.46 -14.51 -4.71
N SER A 56 2.05 -14.71 -3.53
CA SER A 56 1.30 -14.84 -2.27
C SER A 56 0.46 -13.60 -1.89
N TYR A 57 0.74 -12.43 -2.49
CA TYR A 57 -0.01 -11.20 -2.27
C TYR A 57 -1.04 -10.90 -3.38
N GLN A 58 -1.07 -11.65 -4.48
CA GLN A 58 -1.84 -11.30 -5.67
C GLN A 58 -3.34 -11.10 -5.38
N LEU A 59 -3.95 -12.03 -4.64
CA LEU A 59 -5.37 -11.95 -4.30
C LEU A 59 -5.65 -10.81 -3.31
N ASP A 60 -4.70 -10.51 -2.41
CA ASP A 60 -4.83 -9.45 -1.41
C ASP A 60 -4.74 -8.08 -2.07
N GLU A 61 -3.84 -7.90 -3.04
CA GLU A 61 -3.74 -6.68 -3.86
C GLU A 61 -5.02 -6.43 -4.66
N GLU A 62 -5.57 -7.47 -5.27
CA GLU A 62 -6.83 -7.38 -6.00
C GLU A 62 -7.98 -6.99 -5.06
N TYR A 63 -8.05 -7.61 -3.88
CA TYR A 63 -9.02 -7.26 -2.87
C TYR A 63 -8.86 -5.82 -2.37
N PHE A 64 -7.63 -5.37 -2.09
CA PHE A 64 -7.32 -4.00 -1.66
C PHE A 64 -7.85 -2.98 -2.66
N ILE A 65 -7.62 -3.21 -3.96
CA ILE A 65 -8.06 -2.31 -5.03
C ILE A 65 -9.58 -2.24 -5.11
N HIS A 66 -10.26 -3.39 -5.19
CA HIS A 66 -11.72 -3.39 -5.27
C HIS A 66 -12.35 -2.78 -4.01
N THR A 67 -11.70 -2.92 -2.86
CA THR A 67 -12.14 -2.35 -1.58
C THR A 67 -12.05 -0.83 -1.57
N PHE A 68 -10.93 -0.24 -2.02
CA PHE A 68 -10.68 1.19 -1.83
C PHE A 68 -10.92 2.10 -3.05
N VAL A 69 -10.88 1.58 -4.28
CA VAL A 69 -11.15 2.39 -5.48
C VAL A 69 -12.50 3.12 -5.45
N PRO A 70 -13.60 2.56 -4.90
CA PRO A 70 -14.86 3.30 -4.79
C PRO A 70 -14.74 4.62 -4.02
N PHE A 71 -13.82 4.74 -3.07
CA PHE A 71 -13.58 5.97 -2.31
C PHE A 71 -12.83 7.03 -3.13
N ALA A 72 -12.23 6.65 -4.25
CA ALA A 72 -11.51 7.53 -5.15
C ALA A 72 -12.32 7.91 -6.41
N MET A 73 -13.64 7.66 -6.45
CA MET A 73 -14.45 7.91 -7.65
C MET A 73 -14.47 9.38 -8.11
N ASN A 74 -14.16 10.30 -7.21
CA ASN A 74 -14.08 11.74 -7.49
C ASN A 74 -12.76 12.18 -8.12
N THR A 75 -11.75 11.31 -8.18
CA THR A 75 -10.45 11.61 -8.79
C THR A 75 -10.36 10.96 -10.17
N ALA A 76 -9.54 11.55 -11.05
CA ALA A 76 -9.41 11.06 -12.42
C ALA A 76 -8.87 9.62 -12.47
N SER A 77 -7.88 9.32 -11.63
CA SER A 77 -7.26 8.00 -11.52
C SER A 77 -8.19 6.95 -10.92
N GLY A 78 -8.91 7.28 -9.85
CA GLY A 78 -9.87 6.39 -9.23
C GLY A 78 -11.05 6.08 -10.16
N ARG A 79 -11.55 7.08 -10.89
CA ARG A 79 -12.61 6.87 -11.90
C ARG A 79 -12.16 5.97 -13.05
N ALA A 80 -10.96 6.20 -13.59
CA ALA A 80 -10.36 5.36 -14.62
C ALA A 80 -10.28 3.89 -14.15
N LEU A 81 -9.75 3.67 -12.95
CA LEU A 81 -9.64 2.32 -12.39
C LEU A 81 -11.00 1.68 -12.07
N LEU A 82 -11.97 2.45 -11.58
CA LEU A 82 -13.33 1.98 -11.33
C LEU A 82 -14.01 1.54 -12.63
N ASN A 83 -13.89 2.33 -13.71
CA ASN A 83 -14.43 1.98 -15.02
C ASN A 83 -13.82 0.67 -15.54
N GLN A 84 -12.52 0.47 -15.32
CA GLN A 84 -11.86 -0.79 -15.65
C GLN A 84 -12.44 -1.97 -14.84
N ILE A 85 -12.66 -1.81 -13.53
CA ILE A 85 -13.25 -2.84 -12.66
C ILE A 85 -14.68 -3.17 -13.10
N VAL A 86 -15.50 -2.16 -13.38
CA VAL A 86 -16.88 -2.32 -13.87
C VAL A 86 -16.91 -3.05 -15.21
N SER A 87 -16.05 -2.67 -16.15
CA SER A 87 -15.91 -3.37 -17.43
C SER A 87 -15.50 -4.84 -17.25
N GLN A 88 -14.56 -5.13 -16.34
CA GLN A 88 -14.17 -6.51 -16.02
C GLN A 88 -15.33 -7.31 -15.44
N TYR A 89 -16.11 -6.72 -14.53
CA TYR A 89 -17.30 -7.33 -13.95
C TYR A 89 -18.35 -7.69 -15.01
N HIS A 90 -18.68 -6.77 -15.91
CA HIS A 90 -19.62 -7.02 -17.02
C HIS A 90 -19.14 -8.14 -17.96
N ASN A 91 -17.83 -8.33 -18.08
CA ASN A 91 -17.22 -9.41 -18.85
C ASN A 91 -17.02 -10.72 -18.04
N GLY A 92 -17.70 -10.86 -16.89
CA GLY A 92 -17.65 -12.07 -16.07
C GLY A 92 -16.38 -12.26 -15.24
N ARG A 93 -15.47 -11.28 -15.21
CA ARG A 93 -14.24 -11.36 -14.39
C ARG A 93 -14.49 -10.80 -12.99
N ASN A 94 -13.88 -11.44 -12.00
CA ASN A 94 -13.92 -11.00 -10.59
C ASN A 94 -15.34 -10.82 -10.03
N VAL A 95 -16.35 -11.50 -10.59
CA VAL A 95 -17.74 -11.41 -10.12
C VAL A 95 -17.85 -11.76 -8.63
N PRO A 96 -17.27 -12.87 -8.12
CA PRO A 96 -17.35 -13.20 -6.69
C PRO A 96 -16.69 -12.14 -5.79
N LEU A 97 -15.56 -11.58 -6.22
CA LEU A 97 -14.84 -10.55 -5.48
C LEU A 97 -15.65 -9.25 -5.40
N ASN A 98 -16.20 -8.80 -6.52
CA ASN A 98 -17.06 -7.60 -6.54
C ASN A 98 -18.31 -7.80 -5.67
N GLN A 99 -18.96 -8.97 -5.75
CA GLN A 99 -20.09 -9.30 -4.88
C GLN A 99 -19.70 -9.32 -3.39
N LYS A 100 -18.52 -9.85 -3.06
CA LYS A 100 -17.98 -9.78 -1.69
C LYS A 100 -17.86 -8.32 -1.24
N VAL A 101 -17.18 -7.49 -2.02
CA VAL A 101 -16.95 -6.06 -1.69
C VAL A 101 -18.25 -5.28 -1.57
N LEU A 102 -19.25 -5.54 -2.40
CA LEU A 102 -20.57 -4.90 -2.30
C LEU A 102 -21.29 -5.26 -1.00
N LYS A 103 -21.17 -6.51 -0.53
CA LYS A 103 -21.77 -6.98 0.73
C LYS A 103 -21.10 -6.37 1.98
N GLU A 104 -19.94 -5.75 1.83
CA GLU A 104 -19.22 -5.09 2.93
C GLU A 104 -19.85 -3.75 3.32
N PHE A 105 -20.72 -3.18 2.49
CA PHE A 105 -21.41 -1.91 2.78
C PHE A 105 -22.73 -2.18 3.52
N ALA A 106 -22.78 -1.80 4.80
CA ALA A 106 -23.93 -1.91 5.66
C ALA A 106 -24.58 -0.54 5.94
N ARG A 107 -25.89 -0.43 5.74
CA ARG A 107 -26.68 0.77 6.11
C ARG A 107 -27.07 0.82 7.58
N LYS A 108 -27.12 -0.35 8.24
CA LYS A 108 -27.51 -0.50 9.66
C LYS A 108 -26.54 -1.43 10.40
N PRO A 109 -25.28 -1.02 10.61
CA PRO A 109 -24.30 -1.85 11.29
C PRO A 109 -24.70 -2.05 12.76
N SER A 110 -24.92 -3.30 13.17
CA SER A 110 -25.26 -3.65 14.57
C SER A 110 -26.46 -2.89 15.14
N GLY A 111 -27.47 -2.61 14.30
CA GLY A 111 -28.68 -1.87 14.71
C GLY A 111 -28.52 -0.34 14.77
N LEU A 112 -27.32 0.20 14.52
CA LEU A 112 -27.10 1.64 14.46
C LEU A 112 -27.80 2.23 13.23
N ILE A 113 -28.60 3.28 13.44
CA ILE A 113 -29.20 4.06 12.36
C ILE A 113 -28.18 5.12 11.95
N LEU A 114 -27.61 4.97 10.75
CA LEU A 114 -26.70 5.97 10.19
C LEU A 114 -27.50 7.16 9.62
N PRO A 115 -26.91 8.37 9.56
CA PRO A 115 -27.51 9.50 8.85
C PRO A 115 -27.84 9.15 7.39
N ARG A 116 -28.78 9.89 6.79
CA ARG A 116 -29.18 9.69 5.40
C ARG A 116 -27.96 9.71 4.48
N ASN A 117 -27.89 8.76 3.55
CA ASN A 117 -26.80 8.58 2.58
C ASN A 117 -25.43 8.19 3.18
N LYS A 118 -25.38 7.76 4.45
CA LYS A 118 -24.17 7.17 5.03
C LYS A 118 -24.25 5.64 5.05
N VAL A 119 -23.09 5.01 4.89
CA VAL A 119 -22.90 3.56 4.97
C VAL A 119 -21.64 3.28 5.78
N VAL A 120 -21.61 2.15 6.48
CA VAL A 120 -20.38 1.63 7.08
C VAL A 120 -19.85 0.53 6.18
N LYS A 121 -18.57 0.63 5.81
CA LYS A 121 -17.87 -0.44 5.11
C LYS A 121 -17.09 -1.29 6.12
N ARG A 122 -17.36 -2.60 6.13
CA ARG A 122 -16.60 -3.59 6.90
C ARG A 122 -15.72 -4.40 5.97
N PHE A 123 -14.42 -4.15 5.97
CA PHE A 123 -13.48 -4.87 5.12
C PHE A 123 -12.61 -5.83 5.94
N ASP A 124 -11.97 -6.75 5.24
CA ASP A 124 -10.99 -7.69 5.76
C ASP A 124 -9.67 -6.95 6.01
N GLY A 125 -9.48 -6.53 7.27
CA GLY A 125 -8.33 -5.72 7.67
C GLY A 125 -7.01 -6.43 7.44
N GLU A 126 -6.91 -7.74 7.68
CA GLU A 126 -5.67 -8.50 7.52
C GLU A 126 -5.16 -8.40 6.08
N ARG A 127 -6.03 -8.65 5.10
CA ARG A 127 -5.67 -8.60 3.68
C ARG A 127 -5.26 -7.20 3.24
N VAL A 128 -5.95 -6.18 3.73
CA VAL A 128 -5.59 -4.78 3.47
C VAL A 128 -4.23 -4.44 4.04
N TRP A 129 -3.98 -4.79 5.30
CA TRP A 129 -2.70 -4.49 5.97
C TRP A 129 -1.54 -5.28 5.39
N ARG A 130 -1.76 -6.50 4.89
CA ARG A 130 -0.74 -7.26 4.12
C ARG A 130 -0.27 -6.47 2.90
N VAL A 131 -1.17 -5.86 2.14
CA VAL A 131 -0.82 -5.05 0.95
C VAL A 131 -0.12 -3.76 1.33
N VAL A 132 -0.66 -3.00 2.30
CA VAL A 132 -0.03 -1.77 2.78
C VAL A 132 1.38 -2.08 3.28
N TRP A 133 1.54 -3.13 4.07
CA TRP A 133 2.83 -3.54 4.60
C TRP A 133 3.81 -4.00 3.52
N LYS A 134 3.33 -4.75 2.52
CA LYS A 134 4.12 -5.10 1.33
C LYS A 134 4.71 -3.85 0.68
N ILE A 135 3.87 -2.85 0.43
CA ILE A 135 4.29 -1.57 -0.16
C ILE A 135 5.33 -0.88 0.73
N THR A 136 5.06 -0.76 2.04
CA THR A 136 6.01 -0.15 3.00
C THR A 136 7.37 -0.83 2.96
N ARG A 137 7.41 -2.16 3.00
CA ARG A 137 8.66 -2.93 2.97
C ARG A 137 9.42 -2.72 1.66
N GLY A 138 8.74 -2.66 0.52
CA GLY A 138 9.37 -2.42 -0.77
C GLY A 138 9.94 -1.01 -0.89
N LEU A 139 9.19 0.00 -0.44
CA LEU A 139 9.67 1.38 -0.42
C LEU A 139 10.83 1.55 0.57
N PHE A 140 10.75 0.93 1.75
CA PHE A 140 11.83 0.92 2.74
C PHE A 140 13.10 0.29 2.16
N PHE A 141 12.98 -0.85 1.49
CA PHE A 141 14.10 -1.52 0.82
C PHE A 141 14.78 -0.62 -0.22
N ARG A 142 13.98 0.06 -1.06
CA ARG A 142 14.52 1.04 -2.02
C ARG A 142 15.21 2.21 -1.33
N ASP A 143 14.58 2.80 -0.32
CA ASP A 143 15.04 4.04 0.31
C ASP A 143 16.22 3.83 1.27
N ASN A 144 16.44 2.59 1.75
CA ASN A 144 17.47 2.25 2.73
C ASN A 144 18.51 1.28 2.15
N ASN A 145 18.92 1.50 0.90
CA ASN A 145 20.02 0.79 0.24
C ASN A 145 19.90 -0.75 0.32
N GLY A 146 18.70 -1.29 0.12
CA GLY A 146 18.46 -2.73 0.12
C GLY A 146 18.32 -3.36 1.51
N ARG A 147 18.19 -2.57 2.58
CA ARG A 147 17.85 -3.11 3.91
C ARG A 147 16.45 -3.73 3.89
N VAL A 148 16.37 -4.99 4.32
CA VAL A 148 15.12 -5.73 4.37
C VAL A 148 14.38 -5.41 5.66
N LEU A 149 13.11 -5.00 5.53
CA LEU A 149 12.20 -4.86 6.65
C LEU A 149 11.47 -6.20 6.89
N PRO A 150 11.64 -6.88 8.04
CA PRO A 150 10.98 -8.16 8.35
C PRO A 150 9.45 -8.10 8.33
N GLU A 151 8.82 -9.20 7.91
CA GLU A 151 7.36 -9.31 7.81
C GLU A 151 6.66 -9.24 9.17
N ASN A 152 7.33 -9.64 10.24
CA ASN A 152 6.82 -9.66 11.61
C ASN A 152 7.13 -8.38 12.40
N THR A 153 7.72 -7.35 11.79
CA THR A 153 8.02 -6.08 12.47
C THR A 153 6.74 -5.48 13.08
N PRO A 154 6.69 -5.22 14.40
CA PRO A 154 5.55 -4.57 15.03
C PRO A 154 5.25 -3.22 14.39
N ARG A 155 3.96 -2.96 14.16
CA ARG A 155 3.51 -1.84 13.34
C ARG A 155 2.07 -1.46 13.65
N LEU A 156 1.75 -0.20 13.40
CA LEU A 156 0.39 0.34 13.49
C LEU A 156 -0.02 0.93 12.15
N PHE A 157 -1.29 0.75 11.80
CA PHE A 157 -1.91 1.30 10.61
C PHE A 157 -3.09 2.20 11.00
N LYS A 158 -3.26 3.29 10.25
CA LYS A 158 -4.46 4.13 10.33
C LYS A 158 -4.86 4.55 8.92
N ILE A 159 -6.12 4.33 8.55
CA ILE A 159 -6.70 4.89 7.31
C ILE A 159 -7.34 6.22 7.66
N ILE A 160 -7.14 7.21 6.79
CA ILE A 160 -7.72 8.54 6.89
C ILE A 160 -8.42 8.85 5.57
N ASP A 161 -9.64 9.37 5.66
CA ASP A 161 -10.33 10.01 4.55
C ASP A 161 -9.81 11.45 4.42
N ILE A 162 -9.34 11.83 3.24
CA ILE A 162 -8.81 13.18 2.99
C ILE A 162 -9.91 14.24 3.05
N GLY A 163 -11.18 13.84 2.89
CA GLY A 163 -12.32 14.73 3.10
C GLY A 163 -12.58 15.06 4.57
N GLU A 164 -11.92 14.39 5.53
CA GLU A 164 -12.06 14.68 6.95
C GLU A 164 -11.23 15.91 7.32
N ALA A 165 -11.92 17.02 7.63
CA ALA A 165 -11.31 18.27 8.09
C ALA A 165 -11.55 18.47 9.59
N PRO A 166 -10.53 18.86 10.38
CA PRO A 166 -9.13 19.05 9.99
C PRO A 166 -8.39 17.72 9.76
N PRO A 167 -7.28 17.70 8.97
CA PRO A 167 -6.45 16.52 8.85
C PRO A 167 -5.92 16.10 10.24
N PRO A 168 -5.69 14.79 10.48
CA PRO A 168 -5.25 14.32 11.79
C PRO A 168 -3.96 15.02 12.24
N PRO A 169 -3.81 15.40 13.53
CA PRO A 169 -2.67 16.17 14.02
C PRO A 169 -1.32 15.55 13.67
N GLU A 170 -1.23 14.22 13.67
CA GLU A 170 -0.03 13.48 13.27
C GLU A 170 0.42 13.78 11.83
N PHE A 171 -0.49 14.06 10.90
CA PHE A 171 -0.15 14.34 9.51
C PHE A 171 0.63 15.65 9.38
N GLN A 172 0.44 16.60 10.33
CA GLN A 172 1.19 17.86 10.36
C GLN A 172 2.71 17.65 10.43
N LEU A 173 3.16 16.53 11.01
CA LEU A 173 4.58 16.17 11.07
C LEU A 173 5.18 15.89 9.68
N LEU A 174 4.35 15.51 8.71
CA LEU A 174 4.77 15.14 7.35
C LEU A 174 4.47 16.24 6.31
N VAL A 175 3.70 17.28 6.65
CA VAL A 175 3.29 18.32 5.69
C VAL A 175 4.48 18.93 4.96
N ASN A 176 5.54 19.27 5.71
CA ASN A 176 6.76 19.90 5.17
C ASN A 176 7.81 18.89 4.67
N LYS A 177 7.52 17.59 4.72
CA LYS A 177 8.43 16.57 4.17
C LYS A 177 8.23 16.47 2.67
N GLU A 178 9.33 16.19 1.98
CA GLU A 178 9.35 15.95 0.54
C GLU A 178 8.37 14.82 0.19
N GLU A 179 7.49 15.11 -0.76
CA GLU A 179 6.65 14.09 -1.37
C GLU A 179 7.50 13.21 -2.29
N ARG A 180 7.39 11.90 -2.10
CA ARG A 180 8.06 10.91 -2.93
C ARG A 180 7.02 10.09 -3.69
N GLY A 181 7.45 9.49 -4.78
CA GLY A 181 6.56 8.79 -5.71
C GLY A 181 6.68 9.43 -7.09
N ARG A 182 6.50 8.61 -8.13
CA ARG A 182 6.65 9.06 -9.53
C ARG A 182 5.30 9.17 -10.25
N TYR A 183 4.19 9.01 -9.53
CA TYR A 183 2.87 8.85 -10.14
C TYR A 183 1.84 9.79 -9.49
N PRO A 184 1.91 11.10 -9.82
CA PRO A 184 0.96 12.08 -9.33
C PRO A 184 -0.47 11.61 -9.55
N GLY A 185 -1.32 11.80 -8.55
CA GLY A 185 -2.72 11.42 -8.62
C GLY A 185 -3.04 9.94 -8.42
N ILE A 186 -2.05 9.05 -8.33
CA ILE A 186 -2.28 7.60 -8.16
C ILE A 186 -1.62 7.09 -6.90
N PHE A 187 -0.33 7.41 -6.73
CA PHE A 187 0.42 7.01 -5.56
C PHE A 187 1.52 8.00 -5.24
N ALA A 188 1.43 8.56 -4.04
CA ALA A 188 2.47 9.37 -3.42
C ALA A 188 2.71 8.87 -1.99
N TYR A 189 3.89 9.14 -1.45
CA TYR A 189 4.16 8.86 -0.04
C TYR A 189 5.15 9.86 0.54
N LYS A 190 5.05 10.07 1.85
CA LYS A 190 6.01 10.81 2.66
C LYS A 190 6.50 9.90 3.77
N SER A 191 7.74 10.06 4.17
CA SER A 191 8.28 9.34 5.32
C SER A 191 9.26 10.20 6.11
N MET A 192 9.38 9.90 7.39
CA MET A 192 10.40 10.45 8.26
C MET A 192 10.76 9.46 9.37
N THR A 193 11.90 9.67 10.00
CA THR A 193 12.24 9.09 11.30
C THR A 193 11.99 10.14 12.37
N LEU A 194 11.34 9.78 13.48
CA LEU A 194 11.03 10.72 14.57
C LEU A 194 12.26 10.95 15.45
N GLU A 195 12.68 12.20 15.62
CA GLU A 195 13.89 12.54 16.39
C GLU A 195 13.77 12.16 17.87
N LYS A 196 12.59 12.33 18.46
CA LYS A 196 12.32 12.03 19.88
C LYS A 196 12.21 10.53 20.19
N MET A 197 12.08 9.69 19.17
CA MET A 197 11.98 8.24 19.29
C MET A 197 12.94 7.63 18.27
N PRO A 198 14.23 7.45 18.64
CA PRO A 198 15.26 7.06 17.68
C PRO A 198 14.84 5.79 16.95
N ASN A 199 15.01 5.80 15.64
CA ASN A 199 14.65 4.69 14.75
C ASN A 199 13.14 4.35 14.69
N PHE A 200 12.27 5.27 15.11
CA PHE A 200 10.84 5.15 14.87
C PHE A 200 10.45 5.82 13.56
N HIS A 201 9.93 5.02 12.63
CA HIS A 201 9.52 5.47 11.31
C HIS A 201 8.04 5.85 11.27
N PHE A 202 7.76 6.97 10.61
CA PHE A 202 6.41 7.42 10.32
C PHE A 202 6.26 7.66 8.82
N TRP A 203 5.27 6.98 8.22
CA TRP A 203 4.99 7.00 6.80
C TRP A 203 3.54 7.40 6.55
N ALA A 204 3.31 8.21 5.52
CA ALA A 204 1.98 8.46 4.96
C ALA A 204 1.98 8.06 3.49
N MET A 205 1.03 7.21 3.09
CA MET A 205 0.81 6.80 1.71
C MET A 205 -0.53 7.33 1.23
N LEU A 206 -0.52 7.97 0.07
CA LEU A 206 -1.68 8.53 -0.57
C LEU A 206 -2.02 7.72 -1.81
N PHE A 207 -3.20 7.10 -1.82
CA PHE A 207 -3.73 6.34 -2.95
C PHE A 207 -4.83 7.12 -3.65
N TRP A 208 -4.67 7.30 -4.96
CA TRP A 208 -5.61 7.95 -5.87
C TRP A 208 -6.12 9.33 -5.42
N ASP A 209 -5.29 10.10 -4.72
CA ASP A 209 -5.66 11.39 -4.09
C ASP A 209 -6.90 11.33 -3.19
N SER A 210 -7.21 10.18 -2.59
CA SER A 210 -8.43 10.02 -1.79
C SER A 210 -8.27 9.19 -0.54
N VAL A 211 -7.46 8.13 -0.59
CA VAL A 211 -7.28 7.22 0.55
C VAL A 211 -5.88 7.41 1.10
N MET A 212 -5.79 7.94 2.31
CA MET A 212 -4.51 8.07 3.01
C MET A 212 -4.34 6.93 4.02
N VAL A 213 -3.15 6.35 4.05
CA VAL A 213 -2.77 5.35 5.05
C VAL A 213 -1.54 5.83 5.78
N LEU A 214 -1.63 5.93 7.10
CA LEU A 214 -0.51 6.18 7.99
C LEU A 214 0.03 4.86 8.51
N ILE A 215 1.35 4.77 8.56
CA ILE A 215 2.08 3.60 9.05
C ILE A 215 3.13 4.06 10.04
N TYR A 216 3.16 3.39 11.18
CA TYR A 216 4.16 3.58 12.22
C TYR A 216 4.84 2.25 12.49
N PHE A 217 6.16 2.26 12.58
CA PHE A 217 6.92 1.08 13.00
C PHE A 217 8.26 1.50 13.57
N HIS A 218 8.78 0.70 14.47
CA HIS A 218 10.13 0.86 14.98
C HIS A 218 11.10 0.03 14.14
N ASP A 219 12.27 0.56 13.82
CA ASP A 219 13.30 -0.16 13.05
C ASP A 219 13.76 -1.39 13.86
N PRO A 220 13.63 -2.60 13.32
CA PRO A 220 14.07 -3.81 14.03
C PRO A 220 15.60 -3.92 14.15
N ALA A 221 16.37 -3.10 13.44
CA ALA A 221 17.82 -3.05 13.60
C ALA A 221 18.29 -2.12 14.73
N CYS A 222 17.37 -1.41 15.40
CA CYS A 222 17.71 -0.49 16.48
C CYS A 222 18.44 -1.19 17.63
N GLN A 223 19.56 -0.61 18.07
CA GLN A 223 20.40 -1.12 19.16
C GLN A 223 20.37 -0.20 20.40
N CYS A 224 19.30 0.58 20.59
CA CYS A 224 19.19 1.44 21.77
C CYS A 224 18.93 0.62 23.04
N GLU A 225 19.29 1.16 24.21
CA GLU A 225 19.16 0.48 25.50
C GLU A 225 17.73 -0.01 25.76
N THR A 226 16.71 0.79 25.42
CA THR A 226 15.29 0.43 25.57
C THR A 226 14.93 -0.82 24.77
N CYS A 227 15.45 -0.97 23.55
CA CYS A 227 15.15 -2.11 22.68
C CYS A 227 15.98 -3.35 23.01
N LEU A 228 17.15 -3.18 23.60
CA LEU A 228 17.95 -4.29 24.10
C LEU A 228 17.40 -4.86 25.42
N ALA A 229 16.59 -4.09 26.14
CA ALA A 229 15.97 -4.49 27.40
C ALA A 229 14.66 -5.29 27.25
N THR A 230 14.08 -5.34 26.05
CA THR A 230 12.83 -6.04 25.71
C THR A 230 13.07 -7.33 24.95
#